data_AF-S8F785-F1
#
_entry.id   AF-S8F785-F1
#
_cell.length_a   1.000
_cell.length_b   1.000
_cell.length_c   1.000
_cell.angle_alpha   90.00
_cell.angle_beta   90.00
_cell.angle_gamma   90.00
#
_symmetry.space_group_name_H-M   'P 1'
#
loop_
_entity.id
_entity.type
_entity.pdbx_description
1 polymer ?
#
loop_
_entity_poly.entity_id
_entity_poly.type
_entity_poly.pdbx_seq_one_letter_code
_entity_poly.pdbx_strand_id
1 'polypeptide(L)'
;MSLTNYSRTECFYCHKSAITKDFKRCSRCRAALYCGEECQKKDWKNHRELCEDSDRWYDKYRGCRDGSMHEGKLELMTWEWTNPDIGHRMGWGNSLIEDAPEVRRRSEVDCKGKKSLFFKQKPRAFRWTCCGTHAGMNFGCDHHGGGSKPCTCDFCHMGKPLPDGIYYKEDGARMGLKLNRGPDPRSFHPGLAAMAATGRTLYGLEM
;
A
#
# COMPACT_ATOMS: atom_id res chain seq x y z
N MET A 1 -20.00 5.64 44.77
CA MET A 1 -21.00 5.37 43.71
C MET A 1 -20.25 5.22 42.39
N SER A 2 -20.11 3.98 41.89
CA SER A 2 -19.39 3.71 40.62
C SER A 2 -20.22 4.15 39.43
N LEU A 3 -19.78 5.20 38.73
CA LEU A 3 -20.24 5.49 37.38
C LEU A 3 -19.52 4.53 36.43
N THR A 4 -20.17 3.42 36.06
CA THR A 4 -19.69 2.57 34.98
C THR A 4 -19.80 3.36 33.67
N ASN A 5 -18.65 3.81 33.17
CA ASN A 5 -18.51 4.56 31.92
C ASN A 5 -18.74 3.61 30.73
N TYR A 6 -20.00 3.30 30.41
CA TYR A 6 -20.32 2.48 29.24
C TYR A 6 -20.22 3.33 27.98
N SER A 7 -19.29 2.98 27.08
CA SER A 7 -19.26 3.57 25.74
C SER A 7 -20.57 3.27 25.02
N ARG A 8 -21.21 4.32 24.49
CA ARG A 8 -22.37 4.21 23.61
C ARG A 8 -21.90 4.21 22.16
N THR A 9 -22.61 3.51 21.30
CA THR A 9 -22.32 3.46 19.86
C THR A 9 -23.62 3.34 19.07
N GLU A 10 -23.56 3.61 17.76
CA GLU A 10 -24.69 3.64 16.86
C GLU A 10 -24.63 2.56 15.80
N CYS A 11 -25.81 2.11 15.36
CA CYS A 11 -25.95 1.24 14.21
C CYS A 11 -25.54 1.98 12.94
N PHE A 12 -24.69 1.37 12.11
CA PHE A 12 -24.25 1.97 10.84
C PHE A 12 -25.38 2.12 9.81
N TYR A 13 -26.48 1.37 9.96
CA TYR A 13 -27.64 1.45 9.07
C TYR A 13 -28.77 2.34 9.60
N CYS A 14 -29.25 2.05 10.82
CA CYS A 14 -30.46 2.68 11.37
C CYS A 14 -30.15 3.75 12.43
N HIS A 15 -28.86 4.01 12.70
CA HIS A 15 -28.38 5.01 13.66
C HIS A 15 -28.93 4.89 15.09
N LYS A 16 -29.55 3.75 15.43
CA LYS A 16 -30.01 3.49 16.79
C LYS A 16 -28.82 3.48 17.72
N SER A 17 -28.88 4.28 18.78
CA SER A 17 -27.82 4.46 19.78
C SER A 17 -28.07 3.55 20.99
N ALA A 18 -27.11 2.68 21.34
CA ALA A 18 -27.19 1.77 22.49
C ALA A 18 -25.81 1.53 23.13
N ILE A 19 -25.74 0.67 24.14
CA ILE A 19 -24.45 0.27 24.73
C ILE A 19 -23.69 -0.57 23.71
N THR A 20 -22.38 -0.32 23.51
CA THR A 20 -21.58 -0.99 22.46
C THR A 20 -21.68 -2.52 22.51
N LYS A 21 -21.86 -3.11 23.69
CA LYS A 21 -21.98 -4.57 23.90
C LYS A 21 -23.22 -5.19 23.21
N ASP A 22 -24.26 -4.38 22.96
CA ASP A 22 -25.54 -4.84 22.40
C ASP A 22 -25.50 -4.88 20.86
N PHE A 23 -24.43 -4.38 20.23
CA PHE A 23 -24.26 -4.41 18.78
C PHE A 23 -23.49 -5.66 18.32
N LYS A 24 -23.83 -6.12 17.13
CA LYS A 24 -23.06 -7.13 16.38
C LYS A 24 -22.08 -6.43 15.45
N ARG A 25 -20.84 -6.91 15.44
CA ARG A 25 -19.82 -6.48 14.48
C ARG A 25 -19.97 -7.25 13.18
N CYS A 26 -19.70 -6.60 12.05
CA CYS A 26 -19.52 -7.31 10.79
C CYS A 26 -18.47 -8.43 10.96
N SER A 27 -18.82 -9.66 10.60
CA SER A 27 -17.97 -10.84 10.79
C SER A 27 -16.69 -10.80 9.96
N ARG A 28 -16.77 -10.21 8.75
CA ARG A 28 -15.62 -9.97 7.87
C ARG A 28 -14.77 -8.83 8.41
N CYS A 29 -15.36 -7.65 8.60
CA CYS A 29 -14.58 -6.44 8.83
C CYS A 29 -14.29 -6.05 10.28
N ARG A 30 -15.14 -6.51 11.20
CA ARG A 30 -15.13 -6.17 12.63
C ARG A 30 -15.20 -4.67 12.98
N ALA A 31 -15.30 -3.80 11.97
CA ALA A 31 -15.33 -2.35 12.09
C ALA A 31 -16.76 -1.80 12.18
N ALA A 32 -17.65 -2.21 11.26
CA ALA A 32 -19.04 -1.77 11.27
C ALA A 32 -19.86 -2.48 12.37
N LEU A 33 -20.74 -1.72 13.04
CA LEU A 33 -21.60 -2.17 14.12
C LEU A 33 -23.08 -2.09 13.69
N TYR A 34 -23.83 -3.16 13.96
CA TYR A 34 -25.23 -3.29 13.58
C TYR A 34 -26.06 -3.82 14.75
N CYS A 35 -27.32 -3.39 14.86
CA CYS A 35 -28.24 -3.95 15.85
C CYS A 35 -28.48 -5.45 15.65
N GLY A 36 -28.29 -5.93 14.41
CA GLY A 36 -28.44 -7.33 14.03
C GLY A 36 -28.19 -7.53 12.54
N GLU A 37 -28.31 -8.77 12.09
CA GLU A 37 -28.04 -9.18 10.71
C GLU A 37 -28.90 -8.43 9.68
N GLU A 38 -30.14 -8.10 10.02
CA GLU A 38 -31.04 -7.34 9.15
C GLU A 38 -30.49 -5.95 8.78
N CYS A 39 -29.90 -5.25 9.75
CA CYS A 39 -29.27 -3.95 9.49
C CYS A 39 -27.99 -4.10 8.67
N GLN A 40 -27.21 -5.16 8.89
CA GLN A 40 -26.02 -5.47 8.10
C GLN A 40 -26.37 -5.77 6.63
N LYS A 41 -27.41 -6.57 6.38
CA LYS A 41 -27.88 -6.91 5.02
C LYS A 41 -28.34 -5.68 4.26
N LYS A 42 -29.09 -4.79 4.91
CA LYS A 42 -29.59 -3.55 4.30
C LYS A 42 -28.47 -2.56 4.00
N ASP A 43 -27.47 -2.48 4.87
CA ASP A 43 -26.29 -1.64 4.65
C ASP A 43 -25.27 -2.25 3.66
N TRP A 44 -25.39 -3.52 3.31
CA TRP A 44 -24.38 -4.23 2.52
C TRP A 44 -23.99 -3.52 1.22
N LYS A 45 -24.93 -2.89 0.52
CA LYS A 45 -24.65 -2.15 -0.71
C LYS A 45 -23.65 -1.00 -0.48
N ASN A 46 -23.74 -0.31 0.66
CA ASN A 46 -22.85 0.79 1.02
C ASN A 46 -21.60 0.28 1.76
N HIS A 47 -21.79 -0.73 2.62
CA HIS A 47 -20.71 -1.29 3.42
C HIS A 47 -19.72 -2.11 2.61
N ARG A 48 -20.14 -2.84 1.57
CA ARG A 48 -19.32 -3.83 0.83
C ARG A 48 -17.97 -3.27 0.39
N GLU A 49 -17.96 -2.05 -0.16
CA GLU A 49 -16.73 -1.40 -0.63
C GLU A 49 -15.75 -1.10 0.52
N LEU A 50 -16.27 -0.79 1.71
CA LEU A 50 -15.52 -0.52 2.93
C LEU A 50 -15.25 -1.79 3.76
N CYS A 51 -16.00 -2.87 3.51
CA CYS A 51 -15.93 -4.14 4.24
C CYS A 51 -14.62 -4.89 3.99
N GLU A 52 -13.91 -4.54 2.92
CA GLU A 52 -12.60 -5.11 2.57
C GLU A 52 -11.43 -4.51 3.38
N ASP A 53 -11.66 -3.37 4.05
CA ASP A 53 -10.60 -2.63 4.75
C ASP A 53 -10.16 -3.23 6.09
N SER A 54 -10.75 -4.33 6.53
CA SER A 54 -10.34 -5.03 7.76
C SER A 54 -9.23 -6.04 7.60
N ASP A 55 -8.99 -6.49 6.37
CA ASP A 55 -7.84 -7.32 6.04
C ASP A 55 -6.57 -6.47 5.94
N ARG A 56 -6.71 -5.13 6.04
CA ARG A 56 -5.62 -4.21 6.31
C ARG A 56 -5.19 -4.39 7.77
N TRP A 57 -4.32 -5.37 7.96
CA TRP A 57 -3.53 -5.51 9.19
C TRP A 57 -2.43 -4.46 9.31
N TYR A 58 -2.24 -3.63 8.26
CA TYR A 58 -1.31 -2.51 8.18
C TYR A 58 -2.12 -1.21 8.14
N ASP A 59 -1.56 -0.12 8.68
CA ASP A 59 -2.18 1.19 8.60
C ASP A 59 -2.38 1.59 7.13
N LYS A 60 -3.47 2.31 6.83
CA LYS A 60 -3.76 2.85 5.49
C LYS A 60 -2.60 3.67 4.92
N TYR A 61 -1.72 4.15 5.80
CA TYR A 61 -0.52 4.90 5.47
C TYR A 61 0.69 4.31 6.19
N ARG A 62 1.77 4.03 5.46
CA ARG A 62 3.07 3.73 6.08
C ARG A 62 4.01 4.92 5.89
N GLY A 63 4.41 5.52 7.00
CA GLY A 63 5.50 6.49 7.03
C GLY A 63 6.84 5.81 6.83
N CYS A 64 7.63 6.38 5.94
CA CYS A 64 9.04 6.06 5.75
C CYS A 64 9.92 6.93 6.65
N ARG A 65 11.18 6.54 6.81
CA ARG A 65 12.15 7.24 7.67
C ARG A 65 12.48 8.64 7.15
N ASP A 66 12.32 8.87 5.86
CA ASP A 66 12.52 10.15 5.18
C ASP A 66 11.28 11.06 5.20
N GLY A 67 10.20 10.65 5.89
CA GLY A 67 8.96 11.41 5.98
C GLY A 67 8.01 11.22 4.77
N SER A 68 8.39 10.42 3.77
CA SER A 68 7.48 10.02 2.70
C SER A 68 6.41 9.05 3.20
N MET A 69 5.26 9.00 2.53
CA MET A 69 4.10 8.20 2.94
C MET A 69 3.63 7.31 1.80
N HIS A 70 3.56 5.99 2.04
CA HIS A 70 2.85 5.08 1.14
C HIS A 70 1.35 5.18 1.37
N GLU A 71 0.58 5.40 0.31
CA GLU A 71 -0.89 5.58 0.36
C GLU A 71 -1.66 4.45 -0.35
N GLY A 72 -0.93 3.49 -0.91
CA GLY A 72 -1.47 2.36 -1.67
C GLY A 72 -1.80 1.16 -0.79
N LYS A 73 -2.39 0.14 -1.41
CA LYS A 73 -2.58 -1.16 -0.74
C LYS A 73 -1.22 -1.86 -0.64
N LEU A 74 -1.05 -2.58 0.46
CA LEU A 74 0.02 -3.57 0.61
C LEU A 74 -0.47 -4.89 0.03
N GLU A 75 0.23 -5.39 -0.97
CA GLU A 75 -0.14 -6.57 -1.73
C GLU A 75 0.96 -7.64 -1.65
N LEU A 76 0.57 -8.88 -1.41
CA LEU A 76 1.49 -10.01 -1.45
C LEU A 76 1.80 -10.37 -2.91
N MET A 77 3.07 -10.48 -3.25
CA MET A 77 3.50 -10.83 -4.60
C MET A 77 3.40 -12.34 -4.80
N THR A 78 2.50 -12.80 -5.68
CA THR A 78 2.24 -14.23 -5.90
C THR A 78 2.51 -14.69 -7.34
N TRP A 79 3.08 -13.81 -8.17
CA TRP A 79 3.37 -14.06 -9.58
C TRP A 79 4.86 -14.38 -9.78
N GLU A 80 5.16 -14.95 -10.95
CA GLU A 80 6.50 -15.12 -11.44
C GLU A 80 6.95 -13.91 -12.25
N TRP A 81 8.24 -13.62 -12.22
CA TRP A 81 8.87 -12.59 -13.06
C TRP A 81 10.37 -12.90 -13.21
N THR A 82 11.01 -12.35 -14.23
CA THR A 82 12.46 -12.49 -14.41
C THR A 82 13.11 -11.15 -14.13
N ASN A 83 14.12 -11.13 -13.26
CA ASN A 83 14.87 -9.91 -13.03
C ASN A 83 15.82 -9.66 -14.23
N PRO A 84 15.64 -8.59 -15.02
CA PRO A 84 16.46 -8.35 -16.19
C PRO A 84 17.92 -8.01 -15.85
N ASP A 85 18.18 -7.47 -14.65
CA ASP A 85 19.52 -7.04 -14.22
C ASP A 85 20.42 -8.25 -13.89
N ILE A 86 19.84 -9.36 -13.40
CA ILE A 86 20.59 -10.55 -12.95
C ILE A 86 20.16 -11.86 -13.64
N GLY A 87 19.12 -11.84 -14.47
CA GLY A 87 18.60 -13.01 -15.20
C GLY A 87 17.87 -14.05 -14.34
N HIS A 88 17.75 -13.85 -13.03
CA HIS A 88 17.12 -14.80 -12.14
C HIS A 88 15.60 -14.81 -12.27
N ARG A 89 15.02 -16.01 -12.33
CA ARG A 89 13.58 -16.21 -12.24
C ARG A 89 13.15 -16.12 -10.78
N MET A 90 12.16 -15.28 -10.55
CA MET A 90 11.56 -15.00 -9.26
C MET A 90 10.13 -15.51 -9.26
N GLY A 91 9.60 -15.83 -8.09
CA GLY A 91 8.26 -16.36 -7.90
C GLY A 91 7.61 -15.87 -6.61
N TRP A 92 6.80 -16.76 -6.03
CA TRP A 92 5.96 -16.47 -4.86
C TRP A 92 6.73 -15.79 -3.72
N GLY A 93 6.17 -14.71 -3.20
CA GLY A 93 6.77 -13.91 -2.13
C GLY A 93 8.07 -13.23 -2.53
N ASN A 94 8.22 -12.88 -3.82
CA ASN A 94 9.40 -12.25 -4.40
C ASN A 94 10.71 -12.99 -4.02
N SER A 95 10.69 -14.31 -4.17
CA SER A 95 11.83 -15.20 -3.87
C SER A 95 12.31 -15.87 -5.15
N LEU A 96 13.51 -16.44 -5.15
CA LEU A 96 13.97 -17.26 -6.27
C LEU A 96 12.95 -18.36 -6.56
N ILE A 97 12.81 -18.73 -7.83
CA ILE A 97 11.78 -19.67 -8.26
C ILE A 97 11.92 -21.04 -7.56
N GLU A 98 13.16 -21.49 -7.28
CA GLU A 98 13.42 -22.70 -6.51
C GLU A 98 12.97 -22.63 -5.05
N ASP A 99 13.00 -21.44 -4.44
CA ASP A 99 12.63 -21.22 -3.03
C ASP A 99 11.13 -20.96 -2.86
N ALA A 100 10.42 -20.58 -3.93
CA ALA A 100 9.02 -20.17 -3.89
C ALA A 100 8.09 -21.18 -3.19
N PRO A 101 8.21 -22.51 -3.38
CA PRO A 101 7.40 -23.49 -2.67
C PRO A 101 7.57 -23.45 -1.15
N GLU A 102 8.80 -23.36 -0.66
CA GLU A 102 9.10 -23.32 0.78
C GLU A 102 8.64 -21.99 1.40
N VAL A 103 8.83 -20.88 0.67
CA VAL A 103 8.37 -19.56 1.12
C VAL A 103 6.84 -19.52 1.22
N ARG A 104 6.13 -20.16 0.29
CA ARG A 104 4.67 -20.33 0.35
C ARG A 104 4.25 -21.20 1.54
N ARG A 105 4.90 -22.35 1.74
CA ARG A 105 4.65 -23.23 2.90
C ARG A 105 4.81 -22.47 4.22
N ARG A 106 5.86 -21.67 4.37
CA ARG A 106 6.10 -20.82 5.56
C ARG A 106 4.95 -19.83 5.81
N SER A 107 4.40 -19.24 4.76
CA SER A 107 3.25 -18.35 4.89
C SER A 107 1.99 -19.09 5.35
N GLU A 108 1.74 -20.27 4.82
CA GLU A 108 0.53 -21.06 5.12
C GLU A 108 0.62 -21.72 6.51
N VAL A 109 1.75 -22.36 6.82
CA VAL A 109 1.96 -23.16 8.04
C VAL A 109 2.49 -22.31 9.17
N ASP A 110 3.71 -21.78 9.02
CA ASP A 110 4.44 -21.13 10.12
C ASP A 110 3.77 -19.79 10.50
N CYS A 111 3.21 -19.08 9.50
CA CYS A 111 2.44 -17.86 9.70
C CYS A 111 0.92 -18.10 9.82
N LYS A 112 0.45 -19.35 9.75
CA LYS A 112 -0.98 -19.73 9.83
C LYS A 112 -1.86 -18.98 8.83
N GLY A 113 -1.34 -18.70 7.64
CA GLY A 113 -1.98 -17.88 6.61
C GLY A 113 -2.14 -16.39 6.94
N LYS A 114 -1.64 -15.93 8.10
CA LYS A 114 -1.77 -14.53 8.51
C LYS A 114 -0.71 -13.67 7.82
N LYS A 115 -1.13 -12.86 6.85
CA LYS A 115 -0.28 -11.92 6.11
C LYS A 115 0.53 -10.98 7.02
N SER A 116 -0.02 -10.58 8.17
CA SER A 116 0.69 -9.73 9.15
C SER A 116 1.89 -10.41 9.79
N LEU A 117 1.79 -11.71 10.10
CA LEU A 117 2.92 -12.49 10.62
C LEU A 117 3.95 -12.73 9.53
N PHE A 118 3.48 -13.07 8.33
CA PHE A 118 4.37 -13.28 7.20
C PHE A 118 5.13 -12.01 6.81
N PHE A 119 4.47 -10.85 6.81
CA PHE A 119 5.11 -9.56 6.56
C PHE A 119 6.21 -9.23 7.56
N LYS A 120 6.00 -9.51 8.86
CA LYS A 120 7.04 -9.31 9.89
C LYS A 120 8.30 -10.12 9.59
N GLN A 121 8.15 -11.32 9.03
CA GLN A 121 9.27 -12.19 8.69
C GLN A 121 9.89 -11.85 7.32
N LYS A 122 9.07 -11.47 6.33
CA LYS A 122 9.51 -11.26 4.94
C LYS A 122 8.79 -10.08 4.29
N PRO A 123 9.14 -8.83 4.66
CA PRO A 123 8.45 -7.65 4.15
C PRO A 123 8.65 -7.44 2.63
N ARG A 124 9.77 -7.92 2.07
CA ARG A 124 10.04 -7.90 0.62
C ARG A 124 9.13 -8.80 -0.21
N ALA A 125 8.39 -9.71 0.41
CA ALA A 125 7.36 -10.50 -0.27
C ALA A 125 6.14 -9.66 -0.68
N PHE A 126 6.02 -8.45 -0.13
CA PHE A 126 4.90 -7.56 -0.39
C PHE A 126 5.37 -6.33 -1.17
N ARG A 127 4.43 -5.70 -1.88
CA ARG A 127 4.61 -4.43 -2.59
C ARG A 127 3.59 -3.38 -2.16
N TRP A 128 3.95 -2.11 -2.31
CA TRP A 128 3.01 -1.00 -2.22
C TRP A 128 2.45 -0.66 -3.59
N THR A 129 1.13 -0.73 -3.77
CA THR A 129 0.51 -0.48 -5.08
C THR A 129 0.56 0.99 -5.52
N CYS A 130 0.87 1.93 -4.62
CA CYS A 130 0.94 3.36 -4.93
C CYS A 130 2.18 3.76 -5.74
N CYS A 131 3.30 3.07 -5.54
CA CYS A 131 4.59 3.41 -6.16
C CYS A 131 5.32 2.18 -6.72
N GLY A 132 4.78 0.98 -6.54
CA GLY A 132 5.36 -0.26 -7.04
C GLY A 132 6.70 -0.61 -6.38
N THR A 133 6.91 -0.18 -5.13
CA THR A 133 8.12 -0.52 -4.37
C THR A 133 7.84 -1.72 -3.47
N HIS A 134 8.85 -2.55 -3.22
CA HIS A 134 8.71 -3.62 -2.24
C HIS A 134 8.54 -3.03 -0.83
N ALA A 135 7.76 -3.68 0.02
CA ALA A 135 7.37 -3.10 1.30
C ALA A 135 8.46 -3.13 2.39
N GLY A 136 9.56 -3.84 2.12
CA GLY A 136 10.80 -3.71 2.89
C GLY A 136 11.52 -2.37 2.70
N MET A 137 11.18 -1.60 1.65
CA MET A 137 11.76 -0.27 1.43
C MET A 137 11.18 0.68 2.47
N ASN A 138 12.03 1.34 3.25
CA ASN A 138 11.61 2.26 4.33
C ASN A 138 12.05 3.71 4.07
N PHE A 139 12.39 4.01 2.83
CA PHE A 139 12.71 5.31 2.26
C PHE A 139 12.07 5.35 0.87
N GLY A 140 11.72 6.54 0.39
CA GLY A 140 11.19 6.77 -0.95
C GLY A 140 9.79 6.19 -1.17
N CYS A 141 8.79 7.08 -1.22
CA CYS A 141 7.52 6.79 -1.89
C CYS A 141 7.41 7.68 -3.11
N ASP A 142 7.42 7.07 -4.30
CA ASP A 142 7.50 7.80 -5.57
C ASP A 142 6.11 7.93 -6.20
N HIS A 143 5.32 8.87 -5.68
CA HIS A 143 4.03 9.21 -6.26
C HIS A 143 4.18 10.42 -7.20
N HIS A 144 4.22 10.20 -8.50
CA HIS A 144 4.33 11.29 -9.48
C HIS A 144 2.96 11.94 -9.76
N GLY A 145 2.36 12.57 -8.74
CA GLY A 145 1.04 13.21 -8.81
C GLY A 145 -0.12 12.38 -8.28
N GLY A 146 0.13 11.14 -7.86
CA GLY A 146 -0.90 10.27 -7.31
C GLY A 146 -1.13 10.39 -5.79
N GLY A 147 -0.22 11.04 -5.07
CA GLY A 147 -0.25 11.10 -3.60
C GLY A 147 -0.93 12.35 -3.04
N SER A 148 -1.25 12.30 -1.75
CA SER A 148 -1.88 13.39 -1.01
C SER A 148 -1.01 14.65 -0.91
N LYS A 149 0.32 14.48 -0.91
CA LYS A 149 1.30 15.57 -0.92
C LYS A 149 1.93 15.76 -2.31
N PRO A 150 2.43 16.97 -2.64
CA PRO A 150 3.24 17.17 -3.83
C PRO A 150 4.47 16.24 -3.84
N CYS A 151 4.79 15.68 -5.00
CA CYS A 151 6.01 14.92 -5.20
C CYS A 151 7.26 15.80 -5.03
N THR A 152 8.32 15.27 -4.42
CA THR A 152 9.58 16.00 -4.19
C THR A 152 10.73 15.49 -5.04
N CYS A 153 10.46 14.70 -6.09
CA CYS A 153 11.50 14.19 -6.98
C CYS A 153 11.92 15.23 -8.04
N ASP A 154 13.18 15.12 -8.50
CA ASP A 154 13.75 16.00 -9.51
C ASP A 154 12.84 16.18 -10.74
N PHE A 155 12.30 15.09 -11.28
CA PHE A 155 11.47 15.14 -12.48
C PHE A 155 10.19 15.96 -12.27
N CYS A 156 9.54 15.81 -11.12
CA CYS A 156 8.34 16.59 -10.80
C CYS A 156 8.69 18.06 -10.55
N HIS A 157 9.83 18.35 -9.91
CA HIS A 157 10.34 19.73 -9.76
C HIS A 157 10.68 20.38 -11.10
N MET A 158 11.23 19.61 -12.05
CA MET A 158 11.50 20.04 -13.42
C MET A 158 10.25 20.13 -14.30
N GLY A 159 9.08 19.65 -13.83
CA GLY A 159 7.88 19.59 -14.65
C GLY A 159 8.00 18.60 -15.81
N LYS A 160 8.81 17.55 -15.64
CA LYS A 160 9.03 16.50 -16.64
C LYS A 160 8.47 15.15 -16.18
N PRO A 161 7.95 14.33 -17.11
CA PRO A 161 7.63 12.94 -16.80
C PRO A 161 8.91 12.15 -16.51
N LEU A 162 8.78 11.01 -15.82
CA LEU A 162 9.88 10.06 -15.71
C LEU A 162 10.38 9.64 -17.11
N PRO A 163 11.70 9.49 -17.32
CA PRO A 163 12.27 8.87 -18.51
C PRO A 163 11.80 7.44 -18.72
N ASP A 164 11.87 6.96 -19.97
CA ASP A 164 11.45 5.61 -20.33
C ASP A 164 12.24 4.53 -19.57
N GLY A 165 13.56 4.71 -19.43
CA GLY A 165 14.44 3.77 -18.71
C GLY A 165 14.06 3.59 -17.25
N ILE A 166 13.50 4.62 -16.61
CA ILE A 166 13.03 4.57 -15.23
C ILE A 166 11.59 4.07 -15.14
N TYR A 167 10.71 4.58 -16.01
CA TYR A 167 9.27 4.29 -15.94
C TYR A 167 8.96 2.85 -16.37
N TYR A 168 9.59 2.37 -17.45
CA TYR A 168 9.37 1.02 -17.99
C TYR A 168 10.31 -0.03 -17.40
N LYS A 169 11.14 0.31 -16.39
CA LYS A 169 12.00 -0.67 -15.73
C LYS A 169 11.16 -1.84 -15.20
N GLU A 170 11.46 -3.05 -15.69
CA GLU A 170 10.82 -4.27 -15.25
C GLU A 170 11.26 -4.61 -13.82
N ASP A 171 10.29 -4.67 -12.91
CA ASP A 171 10.48 -5.04 -11.52
C ASP A 171 9.27 -5.83 -11.03
N GLY A 172 9.51 -6.88 -10.26
CA GLY A 172 8.47 -7.73 -9.71
C GLY A 172 7.38 -6.95 -8.97
N ALA A 173 7.76 -5.94 -8.18
CA ALA A 173 6.84 -5.11 -7.43
C ALA A 173 6.04 -4.17 -8.34
N ARG A 174 6.51 -3.86 -9.55
CA ARG A 174 5.79 -3.02 -10.53
C ARG A 174 4.86 -3.79 -11.47
N MET A 175 4.99 -5.11 -11.57
CA MET A 175 4.21 -5.90 -12.54
C MET A 175 2.69 -5.71 -12.44
N GLY A 176 2.04 -5.37 -13.54
CA GLY A 176 0.59 -5.18 -13.59
C GLY A 176 0.08 -3.93 -12.87
N LEU A 177 0.96 -3.08 -12.35
CA LEU A 177 0.58 -1.75 -11.86
C LEU A 177 0.60 -0.73 -13.00
N LYS A 178 -0.41 0.14 -13.02
CA LYS A 178 -0.41 1.36 -13.83
C LYS A 178 -0.03 2.53 -12.93
N LEU A 179 1.26 2.80 -12.82
CA LEU A 179 1.80 3.90 -12.01
C LEU A 179 1.69 5.24 -12.76
N ASN A 180 1.55 6.34 -12.02
CA ASN A 180 1.61 7.66 -12.63
C ASN A 180 3.04 7.95 -13.07
N ARG A 181 3.21 8.42 -14.32
CA ARG A 181 4.53 8.80 -14.88
C ARG A 181 4.96 10.22 -14.47
N GLY A 182 4.04 11.01 -13.95
CA GLY A 182 4.26 12.43 -13.67
C GLY A 182 4.28 13.30 -14.93
N PRO A 183 4.68 14.56 -14.77
CA PRO A 183 5.04 15.21 -13.50
C PRO A 183 3.81 15.43 -12.60
N ASP A 184 4.04 15.57 -11.29
CA ASP A 184 3.03 16.12 -10.39
C ASP A 184 2.90 17.63 -10.63
N PRO A 185 1.74 18.14 -11.10
CA PRO A 185 1.58 19.55 -11.43
C PRO A 185 1.74 20.49 -10.23
N ARG A 186 1.60 19.97 -9.00
CA ARG A 186 1.76 20.76 -7.76
C ARG A 186 3.23 20.96 -7.37
N SER A 187 4.16 20.32 -8.08
CA SER A 187 5.55 20.16 -7.64
C SER A 187 6.56 20.99 -8.43
N PHE A 188 6.17 21.56 -9.57
CA PHE A 188 7.06 22.37 -10.38
C PHE A 188 7.58 23.59 -9.60
N HIS A 189 8.89 23.83 -9.63
CA HIS A 189 9.49 25.00 -9.02
C HIS A 189 10.74 25.42 -9.81
N PRO A 190 10.83 26.64 -10.36
CA PRO A 190 11.89 27.02 -11.31
C PRO A 190 13.30 26.94 -10.71
N GLY A 191 13.49 27.35 -9.46
CA GLY A 191 14.78 27.22 -8.76
C GLY A 191 15.22 25.77 -8.58
N LEU A 192 14.32 24.89 -8.12
CA LEU A 192 14.61 23.47 -7.94
C LEU A 192 14.78 22.75 -9.28
N ALA A 193 14.05 23.18 -10.33
CA ALA A 193 14.22 22.67 -11.68
C ALA A 193 15.64 22.93 -12.20
N ALA A 194 16.16 24.15 -12.03
CA ALA A 194 17.52 24.49 -12.43
C ALA A 194 18.55 23.67 -11.64
N MET A 195 18.40 23.58 -10.32
CA MET A 195 19.29 22.78 -9.47
C MET A 195 19.27 21.29 -9.83
N ALA A 196 18.08 20.73 -10.06
CA ALA A 196 17.90 19.34 -10.46
C ALA A 196 18.56 19.09 -11.83
N ALA A 197 18.32 19.96 -12.81
CA ALA A 197 18.93 19.82 -14.14
C ALA A 197 20.47 19.86 -14.07
N THR A 198 21.04 20.81 -13.33
CA THR A 198 22.50 20.89 -13.13
C THR A 198 23.04 19.66 -12.41
N GLY A 199 22.40 19.26 -11.29
CA GLY A 199 22.85 18.11 -10.50
C GLY A 199 22.83 16.81 -11.31
N ARG A 200 21.72 16.53 -12.01
CA ARG A 200 21.59 15.33 -12.84
C ARG A 200 22.60 15.30 -13.97
N THR A 201 22.82 16.43 -14.64
CA THR A 201 23.86 16.55 -15.68
C THR A 201 25.25 16.27 -15.11
N LEU A 202 25.59 16.89 -13.97
CA LEU A 202 26.90 16.73 -13.32
C LEU A 202 27.19 15.27 -12.94
N TYR A 203 26.16 14.54 -12.50
CA TYR A 203 26.27 13.13 -12.10
C TYR A 203 25.95 12.14 -13.24
N GLY A 204 25.74 12.61 -14.48
CA GLY A 204 25.43 11.75 -15.62
C GLY A 204 24.13 10.97 -15.50
N LEU A 205 23.14 11.52 -14.78
CA LEU A 205 21.82 10.93 -14.59
C LEU A 205 20.87 11.30 -15.75
N GLU A 206 19.91 10.42 -16.06
CA GLU A 206 18.90 10.69 -17.10
C GLU A 206 18.10 11.97 -16.82
N MET A 207 17.75 12.71 -17.88
CA MET A 207 17.18 14.07 -17.86
C MET A 207 15.69 14.15 -18.20
#